data_AF-A0A2A7E940-F1
#
_entry.id   AF-A0A2A7E940-F1
#
_cell.length_a   1.000
_cell.length_b   1.000
_cell.length_c   1.000
_cell.angle_alpha   90.00
_cell.angle_beta   90.00
_cell.angle_gamma   90.00
#
_symmetry.space_group_name_H-M   'P 1'
#
loop_
_entity.id
_entity.type
_entity.pdbx_description
1 polymer ?
#
loop_
_entity_poly.entity_id
_entity_poly.type
_entity_poly.pdbx_seq_one_letter_code
_entity_poly.pdbx_strand_id
1 'polypeptide(L)'
;MHFTNPETSYIDSIGELARLKEEGKIRSIGISNVNVEQLKEANQHGQIDVVQSPYNMLDRAAGEELLPYCIESGISFIPYGPLAFGILGGKYTEDFKLNEGDWRQSVNLFEENTYKRNFQKLRI
;
A
#
# COMPACT_ATOMS: atom_id res chain seq x y z
N MET A 1 -3.74 7.35 9.28
CA MET A 1 -4.97 6.54 9.19
C MET A 1 -4.68 5.25 8.43
N HIS A 2 -5.02 4.09 9.00
CA HIS A 2 -4.64 2.80 8.43
C HIS A 2 -5.60 2.34 7.32
N PHE A 3 -6.91 2.45 7.54
CA PHE A 3 -7.95 2.17 6.55
C PHE A 3 -9.07 3.21 6.71
N THR A 4 -9.82 3.45 5.64
CA THR A 4 -11.06 4.23 5.71
C THR A 4 -12.14 3.45 6.44
N ASN A 5 -12.94 4.12 7.28
CA ASN A 5 -14.10 3.52 7.92
C ASN A 5 -15.38 3.95 7.15
N PRO A 6 -16.21 3.02 6.64
CA PRO A 6 -17.45 3.38 5.96
C PRO A 6 -18.49 4.04 6.87
N GLU A 7 -18.40 3.84 8.19
CA GLU A 7 -19.33 4.43 9.17
C GLU A 7 -18.92 5.83 9.65
N THR A 8 -17.76 6.33 9.23
CA THR A 8 -17.24 7.63 9.63
C THR A 8 -16.91 8.44 8.39
N SER A 9 -17.28 9.72 8.37
CA SER A 9 -16.87 10.63 7.31
C SER A 9 -15.35 10.61 7.14
N TYR A 10 -14.91 10.30 5.92
CA TYR A 10 -13.50 10.29 5.58
C TYR A 10 -12.88 11.66 5.82
N ILE A 11 -13.56 12.73 5.42
CA ILE A 11 -13.06 14.10 5.54
C ILE A 11 -13.08 14.60 6.97
N ASP A 12 -14.05 14.19 7.80
CA ASP A 12 -14.03 14.53 9.22
C ASP A 12 -12.83 13.86 9.91
N SER A 13 -12.50 12.62 9.51
CA SER A 13 -11.33 11.90 10.03
C SER A 13 -10.02 12.59 9.62
N ILE A 14 -9.91 13.08 8.39
CA ILE A 14 -8.74 13.84 7.93
C ILE A 14 -8.66 15.20 8.64
N GLY A 15 -9.79 15.90 8.78
CA GLY A 15 -9.88 17.18 9.48
C GLY A 15 -9.46 17.06 10.94
N GLU A 16 -9.83 15.98 11.63
CA GLU A 16 -9.38 15.74 13.00
C GLU A 16 -7.87 15.50 13.07
N LEU A 17 -7.28 14.79 12.11
CA LEU A 17 -5.82 14.64 12.03
C LEU A 17 -5.12 15.99 11.80
N ALA A 18 -5.69 16.86 10.96
CA ALA A 18 -5.19 18.22 10.74
C ALA A 18 -5.22 19.03 12.04
N ARG A 19 -6.35 18.99 12.76
CA ARG A 19 -6.49 19.64 14.07
C ARG A 19 -5.47 19.14 15.09
N LEU A 20 -5.21 17.83 15.14
CA LEU A 20 -4.19 17.26 16.02
C LEU A 20 -2.77 17.70 15.64
N LYS A 21 -2.50 17.96 14.35
CA LYS A 21 -1.22 18.53 13.87
C LYS A 21 -1.09 19.98 14.31
N GLU A 22 -2.14 20.78 14.19
CA GLU A 22 -2.20 22.18 14.67
C GLU A 22 -2.01 22.29 16.18
N GLU A 23 -2.61 21.38 16.95
CA GLU A 23 -2.41 21.28 18.41
C GLU A 23 -1.00 20.81 18.80
N GLY A 24 -0.15 20.44 17.84
CA GLY A 24 1.21 19.95 18.06
C GLY A 24 1.27 18.52 18.63
N LYS A 25 0.17 17.78 18.63
CA LYS A 25 0.10 16.39 19.13
C LYS A 25 0.72 15.40 18.17
N ILE A 26 0.63 15.68 16.87
CA ILE A 26 1.31 14.93 15.82
C ILE A 26 2.10 15.91 14.93
N ARG A 27 3.16 15.42 14.30
CA ARG A 27 4.03 16.24 13.43
C ARG A 27 3.66 16.14 11.96
N SER A 28 3.06 15.02 11.57
CA SER A 28 2.77 14.70 10.18
C SER A 28 1.54 13.81 10.08
N ILE A 29 0.88 13.84 8.93
CA ILE A 29 -0.30 13.04 8.63
C ILE A 29 0.05 12.05 7.53
N GLY A 30 -0.15 10.77 7.83
CA GLY A 30 -0.03 9.69 6.86
C GLY A 30 -1.34 8.94 6.70
N ILE A 31 -1.64 8.50 5.48
CA ILE A 31 -2.78 7.63 5.17
C ILE A 31 -2.34 6.36 4.44
N SER A 32 -3.17 5.33 4.46
CA SER A 32 -2.84 4.02 3.89
C SER A 32 -4.06 3.40 3.22
N ASN A 33 -3.81 2.53 2.24
CA ASN A 33 -4.84 1.74 1.56
C ASN A 33 -5.94 2.59 0.90
N VAL A 34 -5.53 3.70 0.27
CA VAL A 34 -6.42 4.62 -0.46
C VAL A 34 -6.11 4.59 -1.96
N ASN A 35 -7.12 4.88 -2.78
CA ASN A 35 -6.92 5.18 -4.20
C ASN A 35 -6.48 6.64 -4.42
N VAL A 36 -6.16 7.00 -5.66
CA VAL A 36 -5.66 8.34 -6.00
C VAL A 36 -6.70 9.45 -5.73
N GLU A 37 -7.98 9.19 -5.94
CA GLU A 37 -9.05 10.17 -5.71
C GLU A 37 -9.22 10.46 -4.22
N GLN A 38 -9.20 9.42 -3.38
CA GLN A 38 -9.20 9.56 -1.93
C GLN A 38 -7.95 10.28 -1.41
N LEU A 39 -6.79 10.05 -2.02
CA LEU A 39 -5.56 10.77 -1.66
C LEU A 39 -5.66 12.26 -2.03
N LYS A 40 -6.17 12.59 -3.23
CA LYS A 40 -6.41 13.98 -3.65
C LYS A 40 -7.36 14.70 -2.69
N GLU A 41 -8.48 14.07 -2.36
CA GLU A 41 -9.48 14.62 -1.45
C GLU A 41 -8.87 14.89 -0.06
N ALA A 42 -8.17 13.90 0.51
CA ALA A 42 -7.51 14.08 1.81
C ALA A 42 -6.43 15.17 1.77
N ASN A 43 -5.69 15.28 0.67
CA ASN A 43 -4.63 16.28 0.54
C ASN A 43 -5.16 17.72 0.50
N GLN A 44 -6.36 17.93 -0.05
CA GLN A 44 -7.05 19.22 -0.03
C GLN A 44 -7.43 19.67 1.37
N HIS A 45 -7.71 18.74 2.29
CA HIS A 45 -8.24 19.04 3.63
C HIS A 45 -7.20 18.97 4.76
N GLY A 46 -6.18 18.10 4.64
CA GLY A 46 -5.25 17.83 5.73
C GLY A 46 -3.77 18.06 5.44
N GLN A 47 -3.39 18.34 4.18
CA GLN A 47 -1.99 18.33 3.73
C GLN A 47 -1.30 17.01 4.10
N ILE A 48 -1.50 15.99 3.27
CA ILE A 48 -0.98 14.65 3.53
C ILE A 48 0.53 14.61 3.28
N ASP A 49 1.29 14.18 4.28
CA ASP A 49 2.75 14.12 4.19
C ASP A 49 3.23 12.75 3.64
N VAL A 50 2.47 11.68 3.89
CA VAL A 50 2.86 10.30 3.56
C VAL A 50 1.65 9.47 3.10
N VAL A 51 1.84 8.64 2.08
CA VAL A 51 0.94 7.54 1.75
C VAL A 51 1.65 6.18 1.84
N GLN A 52 0.97 5.18 2.38
CA GLN A 52 1.45 3.80 2.43
C GLN A 52 0.52 2.87 1.64
N SER A 53 1.06 2.16 0.64
CA SER A 53 0.27 1.30 -0.27
C SER A 53 1.07 0.08 -0.74
N PRO A 54 0.40 -0.99 -1.24
CA PRO A 54 1.12 -2.12 -1.83
C PRO A 54 1.90 -1.68 -3.06
N TYR A 55 3.18 -2.06 -3.14
CA TYR A 55 3.99 -1.92 -4.34
C TYR A 55 5.21 -2.83 -4.28
N ASN A 56 5.43 -3.59 -5.35
CA ASN A 56 6.62 -4.42 -5.54
C ASN A 56 6.81 -4.76 -7.03
N MET A 57 7.83 -5.55 -7.37
CA MET A 57 8.12 -5.89 -8.77
C MET A 57 7.02 -6.72 -9.46
N LEU A 58 6.17 -7.42 -8.69
CA LEU A 58 5.09 -8.26 -9.20
C LEU A 58 3.71 -7.55 -9.16
N ASP A 59 3.57 -6.55 -8.30
CA ASP A 59 2.39 -5.70 -8.19
C ASP A 59 2.78 -4.22 -8.26
N ARG A 60 2.54 -3.63 -9.43
CA ARG A 60 2.92 -2.25 -9.78
C ARG A 60 1.73 -1.33 -9.96
N ALA A 61 0.53 -1.71 -9.51
CA ALA A 61 -0.70 -0.94 -9.73
C ALA A 61 -0.59 0.52 -9.21
N ALA A 62 0.05 0.72 -8.06
CA ALA A 62 0.29 2.07 -7.53
C ALA A 62 1.13 2.97 -8.47
N GLY A 63 1.88 2.38 -9.41
CA GLY A 63 2.67 3.09 -10.42
C GLY A 63 1.86 3.81 -11.49
N GLU A 64 0.58 3.47 -11.66
CA GLU A 64 -0.25 4.04 -12.72
C GLU A 64 -0.74 5.45 -12.38
N GLU A 65 -1.25 5.65 -11.16
CA GLU A 65 -1.86 6.93 -10.76
C GLU A 65 -1.36 7.44 -9.41
N LEU A 66 -1.23 6.55 -8.41
CA LEU A 66 -0.93 6.95 -7.03
C LEU A 66 0.49 7.50 -6.87
N LEU A 67 1.50 6.80 -7.39
CA LEU A 67 2.90 7.21 -7.36
C LEU A 67 3.14 8.50 -8.15
N PRO A 68 2.64 8.67 -9.39
CA PRO A 68 2.71 9.95 -10.11
C PRO A 68 2.17 11.13 -9.29
N TYR A 69 0.99 10.98 -8.68
CA TYR A 69 0.40 12.05 -7.85
C TYR A 69 1.25 12.36 -6.60
N CYS A 70 1.84 11.34 -5.98
CA CYS A 70 2.73 11.54 -4.84
C CYS A 70 3.96 12.37 -5.20
N ILE A 71 4.56 12.08 -6.36
CA ILE A 71 5.72 12.82 -6.88
C ILE A 71 5.34 14.28 -7.14
N GLU A 72 4.23 14.52 -7.83
CA GLU A 72 3.74 15.86 -8.15
C GLU A 72 3.43 16.68 -6.88
N SER A 73 2.81 16.05 -5.89
CA SER A 73 2.31 16.71 -4.68
C SER A 73 3.34 16.77 -3.55
N GLY A 74 4.55 16.24 -3.74
CA GLY A 74 5.57 16.18 -2.69
C GLY A 74 5.23 15.25 -1.52
N ILE A 75 4.40 14.22 -1.75
CA ILE A 75 3.95 13.25 -0.75
C ILE A 75 4.93 12.07 -0.73
N SER A 76 5.42 11.69 0.45
CA SER A 76 6.29 10.52 0.56
C SER A 76 5.48 9.23 0.36
N PHE A 77 5.96 8.34 -0.51
CA PHE A 77 5.37 7.03 -0.72
C PHE A 77 6.14 5.94 0.04
N ILE A 78 5.45 5.15 0.85
CA ILE A 78 6.03 4.00 1.56
C ILE A 78 5.40 2.70 1.02
N PRO A 79 6.15 1.87 0.28
CA PRO A 79 5.64 0.58 -0.15
C PRO A 79 5.54 -0.39 1.03
N TYR A 80 4.43 -1.10 1.15
CA TYR A 80 4.39 -2.34 1.93
C TYR A 80 4.38 -3.56 1.02
N GLY A 81 4.79 -4.71 1.59
CA GLY A 81 5.02 -5.93 0.82
C GLY A 81 6.10 -5.83 -0.27
N PRO A 82 7.22 -5.08 -0.08
CA PRO A 82 8.20 -4.87 -1.15
C PRO A 82 8.86 -6.16 -1.64
N LEU A 83 8.89 -7.21 -0.81
CA LEU A 83 9.43 -8.52 -1.15
C LEU A 83 8.36 -9.55 -1.56
N ALA A 84 7.12 -9.11 -1.82
CA ALA A 84 6.00 -9.99 -2.20
C ALA A 84 5.87 -11.21 -1.28
N PHE A 85 5.86 -10.98 0.04
CA PHE A 85 5.79 -12.02 1.08
C PHE A 85 6.87 -13.11 0.99
N GLY A 86 8.04 -12.75 0.46
CA GLY A 86 9.22 -13.62 0.35
C GLY A 86 9.51 -14.11 -1.07
N ILE A 87 8.57 -13.98 -2.01
CA ILE A 87 8.75 -14.42 -3.40
C ILE A 87 9.95 -13.73 -4.05
N LEU A 88 10.10 -12.42 -3.82
CA LEU A 88 11.22 -11.62 -4.35
C LEU A 88 12.49 -11.71 -3.48
N GLY A 89 12.46 -12.52 -2.43
CA GLY A 89 13.59 -12.71 -1.50
C GLY A 89 14.57 -13.81 -1.93
N GLY A 90 14.33 -14.50 -3.05
CA GLY A 90 15.24 -15.51 -3.60
C GLY A 90 15.33 -16.83 -2.83
N LYS A 91 14.45 -17.07 -1.85
CA LYS A 91 14.46 -18.29 -1.01
C LYS A 91 13.47 -19.36 -1.45
N TYR A 92 12.46 -19.01 -2.24
CA TYR A 92 11.46 -19.96 -2.70
C TYR A 92 11.88 -20.64 -4.00
N THR A 93 11.40 -21.86 -4.18
CA THR A 93 11.56 -22.66 -5.39
C THR A 93 10.27 -22.64 -6.20
N GLU A 94 10.34 -23.05 -7.47
CA GLU A 94 9.16 -23.12 -8.36
C GLU A 94 8.02 -23.97 -7.78
N ASP A 95 8.38 -25.03 -7.04
CA ASP A 95 7.42 -25.95 -6.39
C ASP A 95 7.16 -25.62 -4.91
N PHE A 96 7.52 -24.43 -4.43
CA PHE A 96 7.29 -24.03 -3.04
C PHE A 96 5.80 -24.09 -2.70
N LYS A 97 5.47 -24.71 -1.57
CA LYS A 97 4.10 -24.78 -1.04
C LYS A 97 4.05 -24.19 0.35
N LEU A 98 2.97 -23.47 0.62
CA LEU A 98 2.67 -22.97 1.93
C LEU A 98 2.16 -24.11 2.82
N ASN A 99 2.46 -24.03 4.12
CA ASN A 99 1.89 -24.94 5.11
C ASN A 99 0.38 -24.71 5.24
N GLU A 100 -0.34 -25.72 5.71
CA GLU A 100 -1.75 -25.58 6.06
C GLU A 100 -1.96 -24.47 7.10
N GLY A 101 -2.98 -23.64 6.91
CA GLY A 101 -3.30 -22.52 7.80
C GLY A 101 -2.45 -21.26 7.59
N ASP A 102 -1.51 -21.25 6.63
CA ASP A 102 -0.77 -20.04 6.31
C ASP A 102 -1.68 -19.00 5.63
N TRP A 103 -1.79 -17.82 6.22
CA TRP A 103 -2.66 -16.75 5.72
C TRP A 103 -2.31 -16.33 4.29
N ARG A 104 -1.07 -16.55 3.83
CA ARG A 104 -0.65 -16.21 2.46
C ARG A 104 -1.40 -17.00 1.40
N GLN A 105 -2.06 -18.10 1.77
CA GLN A 105 -2.96 -18.85 0.87
C GLN A 105 -4.16 -18.01 0.41
N SER A 106 -4.55 -16.97 1.15
CA SER A 106 -5.63 -16.05 0.74
C SER A 106 -5.14 -14.93 -0.18
N VAL A 107 -3.83 -14.82 -0.40
CA VAL A 107 -3.23 -13.80 -1.24
C VAL A 107 -3.07 -14.36 -2.65
N ASN A 108 -3.58 -13.62 -3.66
CA ASN A 108 -3.50 -14.01 -5.07
C ASN A 108 -2.07 -14.33 -5.56
N LEU A 109 -1.04 -13.75 -4.93
CA LEU A 109 0.37 -14.03 -5.23
C LEU A 109 0.79 -15.50 -5.03
N PHE A 110 0.07 -16.26 -4.19
CA PHE A 110 0.33 -17.68 -3.94
C PHE A 110 -0.73 -18.60 -4.53
N GLU A 111 -1.69 -18.08 -5.30
CA GLU A 111 -2.53 -18.92 -6.15
C GLU A 111 -1.63 -19.62 -7.18
N GLU A 112 -1.85 -20.92 -7.42
CA GLU A 112 -0.89 -21.79 -8.11
C GLU A 112 -0.45 -21.24 -9.48
N ASN A 113 -1.40 -20.82 -10.32
CA ASN A 113 -1.10 -20.32 -11.66
C ASN A 113 -0.38 -18.97 -11.60
N THR A 114 -0.82 -18.09 -10.71
CA THR A 114 -0.22 -16.78 -10.49
C THR A 114 1.21 -16.90 -9.94
N TYR A 115 1.42 -17.79 -8.97
CA TYR A 115 2.73 -18.06 -8.40
C TYR A 115 3.70 -18.57 -9.45
N LYS A 116 3.35 -19.63 -10.19
CA LYS A 116 4.19 -20.21 -11.25
C LYS A 116 4.54 -19.18 -12.33
N ARG A 117 3.55 -18.43 -12.80
CA ARG A 117 3.75 -17.35 -13.78
C ARG A 117 4.70 -16.27 -13.26
N ASN A 118 4.56 -15.86 -11.99
CA ASN A 118 5.44 -14.87 -11.39
C ASN A 118 6.85 -15.41 -11.17
N PHE A 119 6.99 -16.66 -10.75
CA PHE A 119 8.28 -17.31 -10.53
C PHE A 119 9.11 -17.38 -11.81
N GLN A 120 8.48 -17.69 -12.95
CA GLN A 120 9.14 -17.70 -14.26
C GLN A 120 9.76 -16.35 -14.64
N LYS A 121 9.13 -15.23 -14.25
CA LYS A 121 9.68 -13.87 -14.50
C LYS A 121 10.94 -13.56 -13.68
N LEU A 122 11.21 -14.33 -12.62
CA LEU A 122 12.35 -14.12 -11.73
C LEU A 122 13.60 -14.90 -12.15
N ARG A 123 13.45 -15.86 -13.08
CA ARG A 123 14.58 -16.60 -13.67
C ARG A 123 15.20 -15.72 -14.76
N ILE A 124 16.28 -15.03 -14.40
CA ILE A 124 17.18 -14.33 -15.34
C ILE A 124 18.10 -15.36 -15.99
#